data_AF-A0A6V7IC27-F1
#
_entry.id   AF-A0A6V7IC27-F1
#
_cell.length_a   1.000
_cell.length_b   1.000
_cell.length_c   1.000
_cell.angle_alpha   90.00
_cell.angle_beta   90.00
_cell.angle_gamma   90.00
#
_symmetry.space_group_name_H-M   'P 1'
#
loop_
_entity.id
_entity.type
_entity.pdbx_description
1 polymer ?
#
loop_
_entity_poly.entity_id
_entity_poly.type
_entity_poly.pdbx_seq_one_letter_code
_entity_poly.pdbx_strand_id
1 'polypeptide(L)'
;LPLPAMPSVELLPEIMVDCFVITMVSYSISMSMALIFAQKMNYEVDANQELMAQGLGNLTGSFFSCMPFTASLSRSLVQTAVGGKTQLASLVSCFLLLFVLLWLGPFLEPLPR
;
A
#
# COMPACT_ATOMS: atom_id res chain seq x y z
N LEU A 1 18.68 0.16 -0.82
CA LEU A 1 17.43 -0.38 -0.26
C LEU A 1 17.70 -0.87 1.15
N PRO A 2 16.75 -0.77 2.09
CA PRO A 2 16.94 -1.29 3.44
C PRO A 2 17.12 -2.81 3.41
N LEU A 3 18.03 -3.32 4.25
CA LEU A 3 18.19 -4.76 4.45
C LEU A 3 16.97 -5.30 5.22
N PRO A 4 16.56 -6.56 4.98
CA PRO A 4 15.51 -7.19 5.78
C PRO A 4 15.90 -7.21 7.26
N ALA A 5 15.06 -6.63 8.12
CA ALA A 5 15.20 -6.64 9.56
C ALA A 5 13.95 -7.25 10.20
N MET A 6 14.11 -8.01 11.28
CA MET A 6 12.94 -8.55 11.99
C MET A 6 12.23 -7.42 12.75
N PRO A 7 10.89 -7.34 12.69
CA PRO A 7 10.13 -6.43 13.54
C PRO A 7 10.30 -6.81 15.01
N SER A 8 10.46 -5.80 15.87
CA SER A 8 10.66 -5.98 17.31
C SER A 8 9.37 -6.46 17.99
N VAL A 9 9.27 -7.78 18.17
CA VAL A 9 8.12 -8.44 18.81
C VAL A 9 7.93 -8.06 20.28
N GLU A 10 8.96 -7.51 20.92
CA GLU A 10 8.92 -7.05 22.31
C GLU A 10 7.95 -5.89 22.53
N LEU A 11 7.77 -5.02 21.52
CA LEU A 11 6.86 -3.87 21.59
C LEU A 11 5.40 -4.24 21.29
N LEU A 12 5.15 -5.45 20.77
CA LEU A 12 3.84 -5.90 20.31
C LEU A 12 2.74 -5.77 21.39
N PRO A 13 2.98 -6.11 22.67
CA PRO A 13 1.97 -5.94 23.73
C PRO A 13 1.56 -4.48 23.96
N GLU A 14 2.49 -3.53 23.80
CA GLU A 14 2.22 -2.11 24.04
C GLU A 14 1.42 -1.47 22.89
N ILE A 15 1.68 -1.89 21.65
CA ILE A 15 1.06 -1.30 20.45
C ILE A 15 -0.13 -2.10 19.90
N MET A 16 -0.52 -3.21 20.56
CA MET A 16 -1.51 -4.15 20.03
C MET A 16 -2.86 -3.48 19.72
N VAL A 17 -3.33 -2.62 20.61
CA VAL A 17 -4.61 -1.92 20.47
C VAL A 17 -4.57 -0.95 19.29
N ASP A 18 -3.49 -0.18 19.17
CA ASP A 18 -3.31 0.77 18.07
C ASP A 18 -3.22 0.04 16.72
N CYS A 19 -2.47 -1.06 16.66
CA CYS A 19 -2.38 -1.90 15.47
C CYS A 19 -3.75 -2.43 15.04
N PHE A 20 -4.58 -2.86 15.99
CA PHE A 20 -5.93 -3.34 15.70
C PHE A 20 -6.81 -2.24 15.10
N VAL A 21 -6.80 -1.04 15.70
CA VAL A 21 -7.56 0.12 15.20
C VAL A 21 -7.08 0.52 13.80
N ILE A 22 -5.77 0.65 13.59
CA ILE A 22 -5.18 1.00 12.29
C ILE A 22 -5.57 -0.03 11.23
N THR A 23 -5.52 -1.33 11.56
CA THR A 23 -5.89 -2.40 10.62
C THR A 23 -7.35 -2.30 10.22
N MET A 24 -8.26 -2.10 11.17
CA MET A 24 -9.70 -1.98 10.92
C MET A 24 -10.01 -0.79 10.00
N VAL A 25 -9.45 0.38 10.30
CA VAL A 25 -9.63 1.60 9.49
C VAL A 25 -9.01 1.43 8.11
N SER A 26 -7.77 0.95 8.04
CA SER A 26 -7.02 0.72 6.81
C SER A 26 -7.74 -0.25 5.86
N TYR A 27 -8.28 -1.34 6.39
CA TYR A 27 -9.05 -2.32 5.64
C TYR A 27 -10.41 -1.78 5.20
N SER A 28 -11.11 -1.06 6.09
CA SER A 28 -12.39 -0.42 5.75
C SER A 28 -12.26 0.57 4.59
N ILE A 29 -11.20 1.38 4.58
CA ILE A 29 -10.90 2.31 3.47
C ILE A 29 -10.60 1.54 2.18
N SER A 30 -9.77 0.51 2.25
CA SER A 30 -9.42 -0.33 1.10
C SER A 30 -10.66 -1.03 0.50
N MET A 31 -11.50 -1.63 1.35
CA MET A 31 -12.75 -2.27 0.94
C MET A 31 -13.74 -1.29 0.32
N SER A 32 -13.95 -0.14 0.97
CA SER A 32 -14.86 0.89 0.47
C SER A 32 -14.44 1.35 -0.92
N MET A 33 -13.14 1.52 -1.13
CA MET A 33 -12.58 1.87 -2.43
C MET A 33 -12.75 0.74 -3.45
N ALA A 34 -12.46 -0.50 -3.09
CA ALA A 34 -12.65 -1.65 -3.97
C ALA A 34 -14.10 -1.76 -4.46
N LEU A 35 -15.08 -1.57 -3.57
CA LEU A 35 -16.51 -1.58 -3.90
C LEU A 35 -16.92 -0.43 -4.84
N ILE A 36 -16.36 0.77 -4.67
CA ILE A 36 -16.61 1.91 -5.59
C ILE A 36 -16.17 1.55 -7.02
N PHE A 37 -14.98 0.96 -7.17
CA PHE A 37 -14.48 0.57 -8.49
C PHE A 37 -15.23 -0.64 -9.05
N ALA A 38 -15.62 -1.61 -8.20
CA ALA A 38 -16.45 -2.76 -8.55
C ALA A 38 -17.77 -2.34 -9.18
N GLN A 39 -18.46 -1.39 -8.54
CA GLN A 39 -19.70 -0.81 -9.06
C GLN A 39 -19.50 -0.05 -10.37
N LYS A 40 -18.42 0.74 -10.48
CA LYS A 40 -18.13 1.52 -11.69
C LYS A 40 -17.76 0.66 -12.90
N MET A 41 -17.02 -0.43 -12.67
CA MET A 41 -16.47 -1.28 -13.75
C MET A 41 -17.20 -2.61 -13.91
N ASN A 42 -18.28 -2.85 -13.15
CA ASN A 42 -19.11 -4.05 -13.17
C ASN A 42 -18.31 -5.35 -12.99
N TYR A 43 -17.53 -5.43 -11.91
CA TYR A 43 -16.86 -6.68 -11.48
C TYR A 43 -17.17 -6.97 -10.00
N GLU A 44 -16.90 -8.20 -9.56
CA GLU A 44 -17.10 -8.62 -8.16
C GLU A 44 -15.81 -8.54 -7.35
N VAL A 45 -15.93 -8.23 -6.06
CA VAL A 45 -14.81 -8.15 -5.11
C VAL A 45 -14.97 -9.22 -4.05
N ASP A 46 -13.93 -10.03 -3.86
CA ASP A 46 -13.84 -10.96 -2.74
C ASP A 46 -13.14 -10.27 -1.56
N ALA A 47 -13.91 -10.03 -0.49
CA ALA A 47 -13.42 -9.39 0.72
C ALA A 47 -12.31 -10.20 1.42
N ASN A 48 -12.40 -11.55 1.41
CA ASN A 48 -11.39 -12.39 2.06
C ASN A 48 -10.06 -12.29 1.31
N GLN A 49 -10.13 -12.30 -0.03
CA GLN A 49 -8.94 -12.19 -0.87
C GLN A 49 -8.21 -10.86 -0.65
N GLU A 50 -8.97 -9.76 -0.57
CA GLU A 50 -8.40 -8.44 -0.34
C GLU A 50 -7.85 -8.29 1.09
N LEU A 51 -8.50 -8.86 2.10
CA LEU A 51 -7.99 -8.91 3.47
C LEU A 51 -6.64 -9.65 3.54
N MET A 52 -6.57 -10.83 2.91
CA MET A 52 -5.34 -11.60 2.82
C MET A 52 -4.25 -10.85 2.05
N ALA A 53 -4.59 -10.23 0.92
CA ALA A 53 -3.63 -9.46 0.11
C ALA A 53 -3.05 -8.28 0.92
N GLN A 54 -3.90 -7.53 1.62
CA GLN A 54 -3.46 -6.40 2.44
C GLN A 54 -2.64 -6.86 3.64
N GLY A 55 -3.05 -7.95 4.30
CA GLY A 55 -2.33 -8.54 5.43
C GLY A 55 -0.94 -9.04 5.04
N LEU A 56 -0.84 -9.85 3.97
CA LEU A 56 0.43 -10.36 3.46
C LEU A 56 1.34 -9.24 2.96
N GLY A 57 0.79 -8.23 2.29
CA GLY A 57 1.54 -7.08 1.85
C GLY A 57 2.14 -6.26 3.01
N ASN A 58 1.36 -5.98 4.05
CA ASN A 58 1.86 -5.27 5.22
C ASN A 58 2.85 -6.12 6.03
N LEU A 59 2.62 -7.43 6.14
CA LEU A 59 3.54 -8.36 6.80
C LEU A 59 4.89 -8.41 6.09
N THR A 60 4.90 -8.58 4.77
CA THR A 60 6.13 -8.55 3.96
C THR A 60 6.83 -7.20 4.05
N GLY A 61 6.08 -6.09 4.01
CA GLY A 61 6.62 -4.74 4.18
C GLY A 61 7.26 -4.49 5.55
N SER A 62 6.76 -5.12 6.62
CA SER A 62 7.31 -4.94 7.97
C SER A 62 8.79 -5.31 8.08
N PHE A 63 9.25 -6.28 7.28
CA PHE A 63 10.66 -6.69 7.24
C PHE A 63 11.57 -5.65 6.58
N PHE A 64 11.03 -4.72 5.80
CA PHE A 64 11.78 -3.68 5.09
C PHE A 64 11.61 -2.30 5.74
N SER A 65 11.20 -2.26 7.01
CA SER A 65 10.90 -1.02 7.74
C SER A 65 9.83 -0.14 7.07
N CYS A 66 8.89 -0.76 6.35
CA CYS A 66 7.77 -0.05 5.76
C CYS A 66 6.72 0.34 6.81
N MET A 67 6.14 1.52 6.64
CA MET A 67 4.93 1.93 7.36
C MET A 67 3.70 1.15 6.87
N PRO A 68 2.66 0.97 7.70
CA PRO A 68 1.43 0.32 7.28
C PRO A 68 0.79 1.08 6.11
N PHE A 69 0.36 0.36 5.09
CA PHE A 69 -0.21 0.93 3.88
C PHE A 69 -1.68 0.52 3.66
N THR A 70 -2.38 1.35 2.91
CA THR A 70 -3.75 1.14 2.44
C THR A 70 -3.90 1.57 0.97
N ALA A 71 -5.07 1.32 0.39
CA ALA A 71 -5.41 1.75 -0.95
C ALA A 71 -5.43 3.28 -1.07
N SER A 72 -5.11 3.80 -2.26
CA SER A 72 -4.99 5.23 -2.51
C SER A 72 -5.98 5.67 -3.57
N LEU A 73 -7.06 6.31 -3.13
CA LEU A 73 -8.15 6.75 -4.00
C LEU A 73 -7.65 7.65 -5.12
N SER A 74 -6.82 8.64 -4.80
CA SER A 74 -6.25 9.58 -5.79
C SER A 74 -5.48 8.86 -6.90
N ARG A 75 -4.58 7.93 -6.55
CA ARG A 75 -3.79 7.18 -7.53
C ARG A 75 -4.66 6.30 -8.43
N SER A 76 -5.60 5.55 -7.87
CA SER A 76 -6.45 4.66 -8.67
C SER A 76 -7.47 5.43 -9.52
N LEU A 77 -7.95 6.59 -9.05
CA LEU A 77 -8.79 7.47 -9.87
C LEU A 77 -8.03 7.98 -11.09
N VAL A 78 -6.80 8.47 -10.92
CA VAL A 78 -5.96 8.90 -12.04
C VAL A 78 -5.68 7.74 -12.99
N GLN A 79 -5.31 6.56 -12.47
CA GLN A 79 -5.07 5.38 -13.29
C GLN A 79 -6.31 4.99 -14.11
N THR A 80 -7.49 5.00 -13.50
CA THR A 80 -8.75 4.65 -14.18
C THR A 80 -9.16 5.73 -15.18
N ALA A 81 -8.96 7.01 -14.87
CA ALA A 81 -9.29 8.14 -15.74
C ALA A 81 -8.47 8.14 -17.03
N VAL A 82 -7.21 7.68 -16.97
CA VAL A 82 -6.33 7.52 -18.14
C VAL A 82 -6.56 6.17 -18.86
N GLY A 83 -7.56 5.39 -18.43
CA GLY A 83 -7.97 4.14 -19.08
C GLY A 83 -7.18 2.90 -18.64
N GLY A 84 -6.45 2.94 -17.52
CA GLY A 84 -5.74 1.80 -16.97
C GLY A 84 -6.71 0.72 -16.45
N LYS A 85 -6.55 -0.52 -16.95
CA LYS A 85 -7.45 -1.66 -16.63
C LYS A 85 -6.78 -2.80 -15.87
N THR A 86 -5.45 -2.79 -15.75
CA THR A 86 -4.68 -3.90 -15.20
C THR A 86 -3.73 -3.43 -14.10
N GLN A 87 -3.30 -4.37 -13.26
CA GLN A 87 -2.29 -4.13 -12.21
C GLN A 87 -0.89 -3.88 -12.79
N LEU A 88 -0.67 -4.01 -14.10
CA LEU A 88 0.62 -3.69 -14.71
C LEU A 88 1.01 -2.21 -14.48
N ALA A 89 0.02 -1.31 -14.40
CA ALA A 89 0.28 0.10 -14.09
C ALA A 89 0.93 0.30 -12.71
N SER A 90 0.57 -0.51 -11.72
CA SER A 90 1.17 -0.44 -10.38
C SER A 90 2.60 -1.00 -10.37
N LEU A 91 2.89 -2.04 -11.17
CA LEU A 91 4.25 -2.55 -11.37
C LEU A 91 5.15 -1.52 -12.04
N VAL A 92 4.69 -0.87 -13.11
CA VAL A 92 5.44 0.22 -13.77
C VAL A 92 5.73 1.34 -12.77
N SER A 93 4.73 1.72 -11.97
CA SER A 93 4.90 2.74 -10.91
C SER A 93 5.94 2.32 -9.87
N CYS A 94 5.97 1.04 -9.47
CA CYS A 94 6.96 0.50 -8.55
C CYS A 94 8.39 0.58 -9.12
N PHE A 95 8.58 0.20 -10.38
CA PHE A 95 9.89 0.32 -11.05
C PHE A 95 10.37 1.76 -11.16
N LEU A 96 9.46 2.69 -11.49
CA LEU A 96 9.78 4.12 -11.52
C LEU A 96 10.19 4.63 -10.14
N LEU A 97 9.47 4.26 -9.08
CA LEU A 97 9.84 4.63 -7.71
C LEU A 97 11.20 4.06 -7.31
N LEU A 98 11.48 2.79 -7.63
CA LEU A 98 12.80 2.20 -7.40
C LEU A 98 13.91 2.95 -8.12
N PHE A 99 13.70 3.30 -9.38
CA PHE A 99 14.65 4.08 -10.17
C PHE A 99 14.92 5.45 -9.53
N VAL A 100 13.85 6.15 -9.13
CA VAL A 100 13.93 7.45 -8.47
C VAL A 100 14.70 7.34 -7.15
N LEU A 101 14.42 6.34 -6.33
CA LEU A 101 15.09 6.15 -5.04
C LEU A 101 16.58 5.83 -5.20
N LEU A 102 16.97 5.06 -6.22
CA LEU A 102 18.36 4.64 -6.41
C LEU A 102 19.24 5.68 -7.11
N TRP A 103 18.70 6.42 -8.08
CA TRP A 103 19.47 7.39 -8.88
C TRP A 103 19.15 8.85 -8.58
N LEU A 104 17.87 9.18 -8.36
CA LEU A 104 17.44 10.57 -8.15
C LEU A 104 17.40 10.97 -6.68
N GLY A 105 17.51 10.02 -5.74
CA GLY A 105 17.56 10.26 -4.29
C GLY A 105 18.44 11.44 -3.85
N PRO A 106 19.74 11.51 -4.23
CA PRO A 106 20.61 12.62 -3.81
C PRO A 106 20.19 13.98 -4.39
N PHE A 107 19.51 14.01 -5.54
CA PHE A 107 19.01 15.26 -6.12
C PHE A 107 17.76 15.80 -5.42
N LEU A 108 17.11 14.98 -4.59
CA LEU A 108 15.93 15.36 -3.81
C LEU A 108 16.28 15.84 -2.40
N GLU A 109 17.56 15.80 -2.00
CA GLU A 109 18.03 16.34 -0.71
C GLU A 109 17.72 17.83 -0.46
N PRO A 110 17.79 18.76 -1.45
CA PRO A 110 17.49 20.16 -1.22
C PRO A 110 15.98 20.49 -1.18
N LEU A 111 15.10 19.49 -1.29
CA LEU A 111 13.65 19.73 -1.32
C LEU A 111 13.17 20.24 0.05
N PRO A 112 12.56 21.45 0.14
CA PRO A 112 12.02 21.95 1.38
C PRO A 112 10.85 21.08 1.84
N ARG A 113 10.68 20.98 3.17
CA ARG A 113 9.56 20.27 3.80
C ARG A 113 8.21 20.89 3.47
#